data_AF-A0AAD7CLR1-F1
#
_entry.id   AF-A0AAD7CLR1-F1
#
_cell.length_a   1.000
_cell.length_b   1.000
_cell.length_c   1.000
_cell.angle_alpha   90.00
_cell.angle_beta   90.00
_cell.angle_gamma   90.00
#
_symmetry.space_group_name_H-M   'P 1'
#
loop_
_entity.id
_entity.type
_entity.pdbx_description
1 polymer ?
#
loop_
_entity_poly.entity_id
_entity_poly.type
_entity_poly.pdbx_seq_one_letter_code
_entity_poly.pdbx_strand_id
1 'polypeptide(L)' 'DPESTREIQNCWVKNPDNRLVIDCILTNDRKWGRKAINKPLVLKTWRKVLENEDSLPKDWTREVGVLVGI' A
#
# COMPACT_ATOMS: atom_id res chain seq x y z
N ASP A 1 -11.95 -21.25 -16.19
CA ASP A 1 -13.05 -20.28 -16.34
C ASP A 1 -12.46 -18.87 -16.36
N PRO A 2 -12.62 -18.09 -17.44
CA PRO A 2 -12.03 -16.76 -17.57
C PRO A 2 -12.62 -15.73 -16.58
N GLU A 3 -13.80 -15.97 -16.01
CA GLU A 3 -14.35 -15.10 -14.95
C GLU A 3 -13.59 -15.28 -13.63
N SER A 4 -13.16 -16.52 -13.32
CA SER A 4 -12.37 -16.83 -12.13
C SER A 4 -11.02 -16.10 -12.12
N THR A 5 -10.35 -15.97 -13.26
CA THR A 5 -9.06 -15.26 -13.32
C THR A 5 -9.21 -13.75 -13.06
N ARG A 6 -10.34 -13.18 -13.51
CA ARG A 6 -10.67 -11.76 -13.37
C ARG A 6 -11.15 -11.43 -11.95
N GLU A 7 -11.92 -12.31 -11.33
CA GLU A 7 -12.30 -12.20 -9.92
C GLU A 7 -11.09 -12.35 -9.00
N ILE A 8 -10.19 -13.29 -9.31
CA ILE A 8 -8.91 -13.45 -8.62
C ILE A 8 -8.11 -12.15 -8.77
N GLN A 9 -7.86 -11.67 -9.99
CA GLN A 9 -7.15 -10.39 -10.18
C GLN A 9 -7.82 -9.23 -9.43
N ASN A 10 -9.13 -9.06 -9.52
CA ASN A 10 -9.84 -8.00 -8.81
C ASN A 10 -9.73 -8.15 -7.27
N CYS A 11 -9.72 -9.36 -6.75
CA CYS A 11 -9.53 -9.63 -5.33
C CYS A 11 -8.09 -9.34 -4.89
N TRP A 12 -7.11 -9.70 -5.73
CA TRP A 12 -5.70 -9.43 -5.55
C TRP A 12 -5.30 -8.00 -5.84
N VAL A 13 -6.11 -7.19 -6.50
CA VAL A 13 -5.90 -5.73 -6.63
C VAL A 13 -6.53 -5.03 -5.42
N LYS A 14 -7.79 -5.35 -5.11
CA LYS A 14 -8.53 -4.69 -4.01
C LYS A 14 -7.99 -5.00 -2.60
N ASN A 15 -7.48 -6.20 -2.35
CA ASN A 15 -6.94 -6.56 -1.02
C ASN A 15 -5.61 -5.88 -0.67
N PRO A 16 -4.58 -5.87 -1.54
CA PRO A 16 -3.35 -5.17 -1.25
C PRO A 16 -3.56 -3.66 -1.13
N ASP A 17 -4.45 -3.06 -1.92
CA ASP A 17 -4.76 -1.62 -1.80
C ASP A 17 -5.27 -1.27 -0.40
N ASN A 18 -6.20 -2.08 0.14
CA ASN A 18 -6.72 -1.88 1.50
C ASN A 18 -5.63 -2.05 2.56
N ARG A 19 -4.76 -3.06 2.41
CA ARG A 19 -3.70 -3.30 3.39
C ARG A 19 -2.61 -2.24 3.31
N LEU A 20 -2.25 -1.79 2.12
CA LEU A 20 -1.31 -0.71 1.87
C LEU A 20 -1.77 0.59 2.54
N VAL A 21 -3.03 0.96 2.37
CA VAL A 21 -3.63 2.14 3.01
C VAL A 21 -3.54 2.04 4.53
N ILE A 22 -3.88 0.88 5.11
CA ILE A 22 -3.79 0.64 6.55
C ILE A 22 -2.34 0.75 7.03
N ASP A 23 -1.41 0.06 6.37
CA ASP A 23 0.01 0.08 6.74
C ASP A 23 0.56 1.51 6.68
N CYS A 24 0.16 2.30 5.67
CA CYS A 24 0.52 3.71 5.57
C CYS A 24 -0.04 4.56 6.72
N ILE A 25 -1.34 4.42 7.03
CA ILE A 25 -1.98 5.12 8.15
C ILE A 25 -1.28 4.78 9.48
N LEU A 26 -0.89 3.52 9.66
CA LEU A 26 -0.20 3.04 10.85
C LEU A 26 1.25 3.53 10.92
N THR A 27 1.84 4.06 9.84
CA THR A 27 3.16 4.70 9.90
C THR A 27 3.17 6.10 10.51
N ASN A 28 2.00 6.66 10.81
CA ASN A 28 1.88 7.98 11.42
C ASN A 28 2.29 7.94 12.91
N ASP A 29 3.56 8.20 13.17
CA ASP A 29 4.17 8.31 14.49
C ASP A 29 3.56 9.41 15.37
N ARG A 30 3.12 10.53 14.77
CA ARG A 30 2.36 11.56 15.47
C ARG A 30 1.04 11.04 16.05
N LYS A 31 0.34 10.17 15.31
CA LYS A 31 -0.97 9.61 15.69
C LYS A 31 -0.84 8.38 16.60
N TRP A 32 0.12 7.51 16.33
CA TRP A 32 0.24 6.19 16.98
C TRP A 32 1.43 6.08 17.95
N GLY A 33 2.29 7.09 18.03
CA GLY A 33 3.46 7.12 18.91
C GLY A 33 4.35 5.90 18.71
N ARG A 34 4.72 5.25 19.82
CA ARG A 34 5.54 4.02 19.81
C ARG A 34 4.87 2.81 19.15
N LYS A 35 3.55 2.87 18.90
CA LYS A 35 2.81 1.80 18.21
C LYS A 35 2.80 1.98 16.69
N ALA A 36 3.36 3.08 16.17
CA ALA A 36 3.46 3.29 14.75
C ALA A 36 4.34 2.23 14.09
N ILE A 37 3.92 1.77 12.92
CA ILE A 37 4.74 0.88 12.09
C ILE A 37 5.89 1.70 11.51
N ASN A 38 7.08 1.09 11.48
CA ASN A 38 8.26 1.75 10.97
C ASN A 38 8.15 1.97 9.45
N LYS A 39 8.31 3.22 8.98
CA LYS A 39 8.20 3.58 7.56
C LYS A 39 9.08 2.74 6.62
N PRO A 40 10.38 2.53 6.91
CA PRO A 40 11.25 1.70 6.08
C PRO A 40 10.80 0.24 6.01
N LEU A 41 10.08 -0.26 7.03
CA LEU A 41 9.50 -1.61 6.98
C LEU A 41 8.38 -1.65 5.94
N VAL A 42 7.45 -0.69 5.97
CA VAL A 42 6.37 -0.59 4.97
C VAL A 42 6.94 -0.40 3.56
N LEU A 43 7.87 0.54 3.37
CA LEU A 43 8.55 0.75 2.08
C LEU A 43 9.24 -0.52 1.56
N LYS A 44 9.81 -1.35 2.45
CA LYS A 44 10.45 -2.62 2.06
C LYS A 44 9.42 -3.70 1.72
N THR A 45 8.35 -3.81 2.50
CA THR A 45 7.29 -4.80 2.30
C THR A 45 6.58 -4.63 0.95
N TRP A 46 6.34 -3.38 0.56
CA TRP A 46 5.56 -3.06 -0.64
C TRP A 46 6.41 -2.78 -1.88
N ARG A 47 7.74 -2.85 -1.74
CA ARG A 47 8.67 -2.74 -2.87
C ARG A 47 8.40 -3.84 -3.88
N LYS A 48 8.33 -3.49 -5.16
CA LYS A 48 7.99 -4.37 -6.30
C LYS A 48 6.56 -4.93 -6.27
N VAL A 49 5.73 -4.49 -5.33
CA VAL A 49 4.30 -4.86 -5.25
C VAL A 49 3.43 -3.75 -5.84
N LEU A 50 3.86 -2.49 -5.72
CA LEU A 50 3.15 -1.33 -6.25
C LEU A 50 3.30 -1.23 -7.77
N GLU A 51 2.18 -1.02 -8.46
CA GLU A 51 2.20 -0.59 -9.86
C GLU A 51 2.76 0.84 -9.94
N ASN A 52 3.64 1.08 -10.91
CA ASN A 52 4.32 2.38 -11.10
C ASN A 52 5.14 2.87 -9.89
N GLU A 53 5.80 1.98 -9.15
CA GLU A 53 6.68 2.34 -8.02
C GLU A 53 7.70 3.43 -8.37
N ASP A 54 8.23 3.42 -9.60
CA ASP A 54 9.20 4.41 -10.08
C ASP A 54 8.66 5.85 -10.14
N SER A 55 7.33 6.01 -10.19
CA SER A 55 6.67 7.31 -10.17
C SER A 55 6.43 7.85 -8.74
N LEU A 56 6.64 7.01 -7.72
CA LEU A 56 6.36 7.36 -6.34
C LEU A 56 7.53 8.11 -5.68
N PRO A 57 7.25 9.06 -4.77
CA PRO A 57 8.29 9.67 -3.97
C PRO A 57 8.96 8.64 -3.05
N LYS A 58 10.19 8.94 -2.63
CA LYS A 58 11.00 8.08 -1.76
C LYS A 58 10.31 7.71 -0.42
N ASP A 59 9.43 8.58 0.09
CA ASP A 59 8.58 8.34 1.28
C ASP A 59 7.09 8.46 0.90
N TRP A 60 6.62 7.52 0.07
CA TRP A 60 5.23 7.50 -0.41
C TRP A 60 4.21 7.13 0.67
N THR A 61 4.62 6.68 1.87
CA THR A 61 3.67 6.29 2.93
C THR A 61 2.89 7.48 3.51
N ARG A 62 3.27 8.72 3.15
CA ARG A 62 2.53 9.95 3.51
C ARG A 62 1.47 10.34 2.50
N GLU A 63 1.56 9.82 1.28
CA GLU A 63 0.69 10.16 0.14
C GLU A 63 -0.47 9.16 0.02
N VAL A 64 -1.06 8.78 1.16
CA VAL A 64 -2.12 7.75 1.26
C VAL A 64 -3.30 8.01 0.32
N GLY A 65 -3.53 9.26 -0.09
CA GLY A 65 -4.59 9.66 -1.01
C GLY A 65 -4.26 9.55 -2.51
N VAL A 66 -2.99 9.36 -2.89
CA VAL A 66 -2.55 9.36 -4.31
C VAL A 66 -2.32 7.93 -4.86
N LEU A 67 -2.30 6.93 -3.97
CA LEU A 67 -2.08 5.51 -4.33
C LEU A 67 -3.35 4.77 -4.77
N VAL A 68 -4.49 5.47 -4.89
CA VAL A 68 -5.75 4.88 -5.38
C VAL A 68 -5.87 5.17 -6.88
N GLY A 69 -5.03 4.53 -7.68
CA GLY A 69 -5.26 4.38 -9.11
C GLY A 69 -6.01 3.07 -9.33
N ILE A 70 -7.33 3.07 -9.12
CA ILE A 70 -8.24 1.98 -9.54
C ILE A 70 -9.01 2.45 -10.76
#